data_AF-A0A7C2DS39-F1
#
_entry.id   AF-A0A7C2DS39-F1
#
_cell.length_a   1.000
_cell.length_b   1.000
_cell.length_c   1.000
_cell.angle_alpha   90.00
_cell.angle_beta   90.00
_cell.angle_gamma   90.00
#
_symmetry.space_group_name_H-M   'P 1'
#
loop_
_entity.id
_entity.type
_entity.pdbx_description
1 polymer ?
#
loop_
_entity_poly.entity_id
_entity_poly.type
_entity_poly.pdbx_seq_one_letter_code
_entity_poly.pdbx_strand_id
1 'polypeptide(L)'
;MNGQTLQAYKAALGLAPEDLTLEAALRYHDARRLAERGPTDEAIAAYKRLLELLPDEPWVYEDLVALYTERGSTQEAVVVLLTLADVYLRLGRTDGVLRAYEQAATLAPDDPEIRARLLSPPGAPGTP
;
A
#
# COMPACT_ATOMS: atom_id res chain seq x y z
N MET A 1 -6.56 -3.13 -27.15
CA MET A 1 -5.39 -3.24 -28.05
C MET A 1 -4.20 -2.47 -27.44
N ASN A 2 -3.85 -2.73 -26.17
CA ASN A 2 -3.01 -1.78 -25.39
C ASN A 2 -1.60 -2.31 -25.07
N GLY A 3 -1.31 -3.58 -25.36
CA GLY A 3 -0.02 -4.20 -25.03
C GLY A 3 1.13 -3.79 -25.97
N GLN A 4 0.83 -3.53 -27.25
CA GLN A 4 1.86 -3.20 -28.25
C GLN A 4 2.45 -1.79 -28.06
N THR A 5 1.65 -0.82 -27.61
CA THR A 5 2.08 0.57 -27.46
C THR A 5 3.03 0.75 -26.27
N LEU A 6 2.76 0.05 -25.17
CA LEU A 6 3.60 0.14 -23.96
C LEU A 6 4.98 -0.47 -24.21
N GLN A 7 5.05 -1.61 -24.91
CA GLN A 7 6.30 -2.28 -25.24
C GLN A 7 7.15 -1.47 -26.23
N ALA A 8 6.53 -0.88 -27.27
CA ALA A 8 7.21 0.00 -28.20
C ALA A 8 7.76 1.27 -27.53
N TYR A 9 7.02 1.81 -26.55
CA TYR A 9 7.43 3.00 -25.81
C TYR A 9 8.56 2.71 -24.81
N LYS A 10 8.53 1.56 -24.11
CA LYS A 10 9.65 1.09 -23.27
C LYS A 10 10.94 0.93 -24.11
N ALA A 11 10.83 0.33 -25.30
CA ALA A 11 11.96 0.16 -26.21
C ALA A 11 12.55 1.49 -26.71
N ALA A 12 11.71 2.48 -27.01
CA ALA A 12 12.15 3.81 -27.45
C ALA A 12 12.91 4.59 -26.36
N LEU A 13 12.60 4.34 -25.09
CA LEU A 13 13.27 4.95 -23.93
C LEU A 13 14.48 4.14 -23.43
N GLY A 14 14.80 3.01 -24.05
CA GLY A 14 15.90 2.14 -23.63
C GLY A 14 15.66 1.44 -22.28
N LEU A 15 14.41 1.34 -21.83
CA LEU A 15 14.04 0.69 -20.59
C LEU A 15 13.95 -0.83 -20.80
N ALA A 16 14.35 -1.59 -19.78
CA ALA A 16 14.24 -3.04 -19.82
C ALA A 16 12.76 -3.46 -20.01
N PRO A 17 12.46 -4.53 -20.76
CA PRO A 17 11.10 -5.01 -20.91
C PRO A 17 10.45 -5.43 -19.58
N GLU A 18 11.26 -5.87 -18.60
CA GLU A 18 10.87 -6.15 -17.22
C GLU A 18 10.73 -4.90 -16.34
N ASP A 19 11.09 -3.72 -16.84
CA ASP A 19 10.95 -2.47 -16.11
C ASP A 19 9.45 -2.14 -15.98
N LEU A 20 8.93 -2.37 -14.78
CA LEU A 20 7.54 -2.08 -14.41
C LEU A 20 7.36 -0.63 -13.99
N THR A 21 8.42 0.19 -13.90
CA THR A 21 8.35 1.55 -13.36
C THR A 21 7.43 2.43 -14.19
N LEU A 22 7.55 2.38 -15.52
CA LEU A 22 6.66 3.15 -16.40
C LEU A 22 5.20 2.66 -16.32
N GLU A 23 5.01 1.34 -16.29
CA GLU A 23 3.69 0.72 -16.25
C GLU A 23 2.96 1.01 -14.94
N ALA A 24 3.68 0.93 -13.82
CA ALA A 24 3.19 1.27 -12.50
C ALA A 24 2.90 2.77 -12.39
N ALA A 25 3.75 3.64 -12.93
CA ALA A 25 3.49 5.08 -12.94
C ALA A 25 2.19 5.44 -13.67
N LEU A 26 1.96 4.86 -14.86
CA LEU A 26 0.72 5.07 -15.60
C LEU A 26 -0.50 4.56 -14.82
N ARG A 27 -0.41 3.34 -14.28
CA ARG A 27 -1.49 2.76 -13.46
C ARG A 27 -1.76 3.56 -12.19
N TYR A 28 -0.72 4.14 -11.58
CA TYR A 28 -0.85 4.99 -10.41
C TYR A 28 -1.61 6.27 -10.74
N HIS A 29 -1.28 6.94 -11.84
CA HIS A 29 -2.02 8.13 -12.27
C HIS A 29 -3.50 7.82 -12.53
N ASP A 30 -3.80 6.67 -13.15
CA ASP A 30 -5.18 6.24 -13.36
C ASP A 30 -5.90 5.93 -12.03
N ALA A 31 -5.26 5.19 -11.13
CA ALA A 31 -5.81 4.85 -9.81
C ALA A 31 -6.09 6.12 -8.99
N ARG A 32 -5.17 7.09 -9.02
CA ARG A 32 -5.32 8.37 -8.35
C ARG A 32 -6.46 9.20 -8.93
N ARG A 33 -6.60 9.25 -10.25
CA ARG A 33 -7.74 9.93 -10.91
C ARG A 33 -9.09 9.31 -10.53
N LEU A 34 -9.12 7.98 -10.30
CA LEU A 34 -10.30 7.30 -9.79
C LEU A 34 -10.57 7.65 -8.32
N ALA A 35 -9.53 7.67 -7.48
CA ALA A 35 -9.61 8.08 -6.08
C ALA A 35 -10.11 9.52 -5.91
N GLU A 36 -9.66 10.44 -6.77
CA GLU A 36 -10.10 11.85 -6.77
C GLU A 36 -11.61 12.01 -7.05
N ARG A 37 -12.25 10.99 -7.65
CA ARG A 37 -13.72 10.96 -7.84
C ARG A 37 -14.46 10.41 -6.63
N GLY A 38 -13.75 9.87 -5.65
CA GLY A 38 -14.24 9.31 -4.40
C GLY A 38 -13.79 7.86 -4.16
N PRO A 39 -14.00 7.36 -2.93
CA PRO A 39 -13.57 6.03 -2.49
C PRO A 39 -14.47 4.91 -3.02
N THR A 40 -14.42 4.73 -4.34
CA THR A 40 -15.22 3.74 -5.07
C THR A 40 -14.51 2.38 -5.13
N ASP A 41 -15.28 1.31 -5.37
CA ASP A 41 -14.72 -0.01 -5.63
C ASP A 41 -13.73 -0.02 -6.81
N GLU A 42 -13.94 0.84 -7.81
CA GLU A 42 -13.05 0.99 -8.95
C GLU A 42 -11.68 1.55 -8.54
N ALA A 43 -11.67 2.60 -7.71
CA ALA A 43 -10.43 3.18 -7.18
C ALA A 43 -9.66 2.16 -6.33
N ILE A 44 -10.36 1.47 -5.42
CA ILE A 44 -9.78 0.42 -4.56
C ILE A 44 -9.20 -0.71 -5.41
N ALA A 45 -9.93 -1.17 -6.44
CA ALA A 45 -9.46 -2.22 -7.34
C ALA A 45 -8.21 -1.79 -8.13
N ALA A 46 -8.13 -0.50 -8.52
CA ALA A 46 -6.96 0.03 -9.21
C ALA A 46 -5.70 0.02 -8.32
N TYR A 47 -5.83 0.41 -7.04
CA TYR A 47 -4.72 0.33 -6.08
C TYR A 47 -4.33 -1.11 -5.74
N LYS A 48 -5.29 -2.03 -5.63
CA LYS A 48 -4.98 -3.47 -5.45
C LYS A 48 -4.16 -4.04 -6.61
N ARG A 49 -4.47 -3.65 -7.86
CA ARG A 49 -3.68 -4.03 -9.03
C ARG A 49 -2.28 -3.41 -9.02
N LEU A 50 -2.10 -2.23 -8.43
CA LEU A 50 -0.76 -1.66 -8.23
C LEU A 50 0.05 -2.50 -7.24
N LEU A 51 -0.56 -2.98 -6.16
CA LEU A 51 0.08 -3.87 -5.20
C LEU A 51 0.50 -5.22 -5.80
N GLU A 52 -0.20 -5.71 -6.83
CA GLU A 52 0.23 -6.90 -7.58
C GLU A 52 1.54 -6.68 -8.34
N LEU A 53 1.84 -5.44 -8.74
CA LEU A 53 3.07 -5.08 -9.45
C LEU A 53 4.18 -4.62 -8.50
N LEU A 54 3.77 -3.93 -7.44
CA LEU A 54 4.64 -3.24 -6.49
C LEU A 54 4.27 -3.67 -5.05
N PRO A 55 4.47 -4.95 -4.67
CA PRO A 55 4.11 -5.45 -3.34
C PRO A 55 5.01 -4.89 -2.22
N ASP A 56 6.11 -4.25 -2.58
CA ASP A 56 7.13 -3.76 -1.64
C ASP A 56 7.14 -2.23 -1.53
N GLU A 57 6.14 -1.55 -2.11
CA GLU A 57 6.06 -0.10 -2.15
C GLU A 57 5.05 0.44 -1.11
N PRO A 58 5.52 0.98 0.04
CA PRO A 58 4.64 1.37 1.15
C PRO A 58 3.58 2.42 0.81
N TRP A 59 3.91 3.36 -0.07
CA TRP A 59 3.02 4.45 -0.46
C TRP A 59 1.73 3.95 -1.15
N VAL A 60 1.78 2.81 -1.84
CA VAL A 60 0.58 2.21 -2.47
C VAL A 60 -0.39 1.73 -1.39
N TYR A 61 0.13 1.14 -0.31
CA TYR A 61 -0.67 0.72 0.84
C TYR A 61 -1.25 1.93 1.57
N GLU A 62 -0.47 3.00 1.76
CA GLU A 62 -0.93 4.23 2.41
C GLU A 62 -2.12 4.86 1.66
N ASP A 63 -2.03 4.97 0.34
CA ASP A 63 -3.14 5.46 -0.50
C ASP A 63 -4.38 4.54 -0.41
N LEU A 64 -4.18 3.22 -0.34
CA LEU A 64 -5.27 2.26 -0.17
C LEU A 64 -5.93 2.35 1.21
N VAL A 65 -5.15 2.58 2.27
CA VAL A 65 -5.66 2.82 3.63
C VAL A 65 -6.50 4.11 3.67
N ALA A 66 -6.00 5.17 3.04
CA ALA A 66 -6.74 6.44 2.94
C ALA A 66 -8.11 6.23 2.28
N LEU A 67 -8.15 5.52 1.15
CA LEU A 67 -9.39 5.18 0.47
C LEU A 67 -10.36 4.37 1.32
N TYR A 68 -9.88 3.34 2.02
CA TYR A 68 -10.74 2.55 2.90
C TYR A 68 -11.25 3.35 4.09
N THR A 69 -10.42 4.22 4.66
CA THR A 69 -10.79 5.09 5.78
C THR A 69 -11.84 6.11 5.36
N GLU A 70 -11.66 6.76 4.20
CA GLU A 70 -12.64 7.70 3.63
C GLU A 70 -13.97 7.02 3.30
N ARG A 71 -13.94 5.74 2.89
CA ARG A 71 -15.15 4.94 2.67
C ARG A 71 -15.87 4.56 3.97
N GLY A 72 -15.19 4.64 5.12
CA GLY A 72 -15.66 4.11 6.40
C GLY A 72 -15.48 2.59 6.55
N SER A 73 -14.69 1.97 5.67
CA SER A 73 -14.35 0.54 5.69
C SER A 73 -13.19 0.29 6.66
N THR A 74 -13.45 0.50 7.95
CA THR A 74 -12.43 0.46 9.01
C THR A 74 -11.72 -0.89 9.12
N GLN A 75 -12.45 -1.99 8.96
CA GLN A 75 -11.88 -3.34 9.07
C GLN A 75 -10.87 -3.60 7.95
N GLU A 76 -11.21 -3.23 6.72
CA GLU A 76 -10.32 -3.35 5.57
C GLU A 76 -9.11 -2.44 5.70
N ALA A 77 -9.29 -1.19 6.17
CA ALA A 77 -8.19 -0.28 6.43
C ALA A 77 -7.19 -0.87 7.44
N VAL A 78 -7.68 -1.48 8.53
CA VAL A 78 -6.83 -2.16 9.52
C VAL A 78 -6.06 -3.31 8.90
N VAL A 79 -6.69 -4.17 8.08
CA VAL A 79 -6.00 -5.28 7.40
C VAL A 79 -4.88 -4.76 6.50
N VAL A 80 -5.12 -3.68 5.75
CA VAL A 80 -4.09 -3.07 4.90
C VAL A 80 -2.97 -2.46 5.74
N LEU A 81 -3.28 -1.80 6.86
CA LEU A 81 -2.27 -1.26 7.79
C LEU A 81 -1.38 -2.34 8.41
N LEU A 82 -1.94 -3.49 8.79
CA LEU A 82 -1.15 -4.62 9.28
C LEU A 82 -0.20 -5.15 8.20
N THR A 83 -0.69 -5.26 6.96
CA THR A 83 0.15 -5.66 5.82
C THR A 83 1.25 -4.62 5.54
N LEU A 84 0.94 -3.34 5.64
CA LEU A 84 1.90 -2.24 5.48
C LEU A 84 2.99 -2.29 6.57
N ALA A 85 2.63 -2.61 7.81
CA ALA A 85 3.60 -2.81 8.88
C ALA A 85 4.56 -3.97 8.53
N ASP A 86 4.06 -5.07 7.96
CA ASP A 86 4.90 -6.19 7.51
C ASP A 86 5.81 -5.78 6.34
N VAL A 87 5.33 -4.95 5.40
CA VAL A 87 6.18 -4.38 4.35
C VAL A 87 7.29 -3.52 4.96
N TYR A 88 6.96 -2.63 5.91
CA TYR A 88 7.95 -1.82 6.59
C TYR A 88 9.00 -2.65 7.35
N LEU A 89 8.59 -3.76 7.97
CA LEU A 89 9.52 -4.71 8.62
C LEU A 89 10.49 -5.32 7.61
N ARG A 90 9.99 -5.81 6.46
CA ARG A 90 10.83 -6.39 5.40
C ARG A 90 11.83 -5.37 4.85
N LEU A 91 11.45 -4.10 4.82
CA LEU A 91 12.31 -3.00 4.40
C LEU A 91 13.26 -2.51 5.51
N GLY A 92 13.18 -3.06 6.73
CA GLY A 92 13.97 -2.63 7.87
C GLY A 92 13.61 -1.24 8.42
N ARG A 93 12.43 -0.72 8.07
CA ARG A 93 11.94 0.62 8.42
C ARG A 93 11.07 0.58 9.67
N THR A 94 11.68 0.42 10.84
CA THR A 94 10.97 0.25 12.11
C THR A 94 10.04 1.43 12.45
N ASP A 95 10.40 2.66 12.07
CA ASP A 95 9.52 3.84 12.27
C ASP A 95 8.17 3.70 11.54
N GLY A 96 8.18 3.12 10.33
CA GLY A 96 6.96 2.91 9.55
C GLY A 96 6.06 1.83 10.16
N VAL A 97 6.66 0.80 10.76
CA VAL A 97 5.95 -0.27 11.46
C VAL A 97 5.12 0.30 12.62
N LEU A 98 5.75 1.10 13.46
CA LEU A 98 5.09 1.73 14.61
C LEU A 98 3.93 2.62 14.15
N ARG A 99 4.16 3.48 13.16
CA ARG A 99 3.12 4.36 12.62
C ARG A 99 1.92 3.59 12.07
N ALA A 100 2.18 2.51 11.33
CA ALA A 100 1.11 1.68 10.78
C ALA A 100 0.26 1.03 11.90
N TYR A 101 0.90 0.52 12.95
CA TYR A 101 0.17 -0.03 14.11
C TYR A 101 -0.56 1.05 14.93
N GLU A 102 0.01 2.25 15.09
CA GLU A 102 -0.65 3.36 15.78
C GLU A 102 -1.91 3.80 15.05
N GLN A 103 -1.84 3.90 13.72
CA GLN A 103 -3.02 4.16 12.89
C GLN A 103 -4.03 3.03 13.01
N ALA A 104 -3.59 1.77 13.00
CA ALA A 104 -4.48 0.63 13.14
C ALA A 104 -5.20 0.63 14.50
N ALA A 105 -4.51 0.99 15.58
CA ALA A 105 -5.09 1.11 16.92
C ALA A 105 -6.02 2.32 17.05
N THR A 106 -5.77 3.39 16.30
CA THR A 106 -6.69 4.53 16.22
C THR A 106 -8.02 4.11 15.57
N LEU A 107 -7.96 3.26 14.54
CA LEU A 107 -9.12 2.75 13.83
C LEU A 107 -9.85 1.62 14.58
N ALA A 108 -9.13 0.76 15.29
CA ALA A 108 -9.65 -0.36 16.06
C ALA A 108 -9.03 -0.40 17.47
N PRO A 109 -9.41 0.51 18.38
CA PRO A 109 -8.80 0.63 19.70
C PRO A 109 -9.07 -0.55 20.63
N ASP A 110 -10.15 -1.28 20.38
CA ASP A 110 -10.56 -2.44 21.17
C ASP A 110 -9.90 -3.74 20.69
N ASP A 111 -9.12 -3.71 19.61
CA ASP A 111 -8.44 -4.90 19.10
C ASP A 111 -7.23 -5.29 19.98
N PRO A 112 -7.30 -6.44 20.68
CA PRO A 112 -6.23 -6.85 21.58
C PRO A 112 -4.93 -7.21 20.85
N GLU A 113 -5.00 -7.64 19.59
CA GLU A 113 -3.84 -8.01 18.79
C GLU A 113 -3.04 -6.77 18.40
N ILE A 114 -3.72 -5.71 17.95
CA ILE A 114 -3.08 -4.44 17.60
C ILE A 114 -2.44 -3.82 18.84
N ARG A 115 -3.14 -3.84 19.98
CA ARG A 115 -2.61 -3.34 21.24
C ARG A 115 -1.37 -4.12 21.70
N ALA A 116 -1.37 -5.44 21.53
CA ALA A 116 -0.21 -6.27 21.84
C ALA A 116 0.99 -5.93 20.95
N ARG A 117 0.78 -5.74 19.64
CA ARG A 117 1.83 -5.35 18.69
C ARG A 117 2.40 -3.94 18.93
N LEU A 118 1.61 -3.01 19.47
CA LEU A 118 2.11 -1.70 19.89
C LEU A 118 2.99 -1.76 21.15
N LEU A 119 2.65 -2.63 22.11
CA LEU A 119 3.42 -2.78 23.35
C LEU A 119 4.74 -3.52 23.12
N SER A 120 4.76 -4.49 22.21
CA SER A 120 5.96 -5.23 21.82
C SER A 120 6.09 -5.28 20.30
N PRO A 121 6.60 -4.20 19.69
CA PRO A 121 6.70 -4.12 18.25
C PRO A 121 7.82 -5.04 17.72
N PRO A 122 7.53 -5.86 16.70
CA PRO A 122 8.56 -6.68 16.06
C PRO A 122 9.70 -5.78 15.54
N GLY A 123 10.95 -6.19 15.81
CA GLY A 123 12.15 -5.43 15.43
C GLY A 123 12.56 -4.30 16.39
N ALA A 124 11.88 -4.14 17.53
CA ALA A 124 12.34 -3.25 18.59
C ALA A 124 13.69 -3.74 19.17
N PRO A 125 14.70 -2.87 19.36
CA PRO A 125 15.92 -3.23 20.04
C PRO A 125 15.63 -3.39 21.54
N GLY A 126 15.26 -4.60 21.96
CA GLY A 126 15.04 -4.91 23.38
C GLY A 126 13.80 -5.74 23.67
N THR A 127 13.80 -6.99 23.21
CA THR A 127 13.25 -8.09 24.00
C THR A 127 14.46 -8.89 24.53
N PRO A 128 14.58 -9.10 25.85
CA PRO A 128 15.69 -9.85 26.44
C PRO A 128 15.69 -11.33 26.02
#